data_AF-A0A951H1G0-F1
#
_entry.id   AF-A0A951H1G0-F1
#
_cell.length_a   1.000
_cell.length_b   1.000
_cell.length_c   1.000
_cell.angle_alpha   90.00
_cell.angle_beta   90.00
_cell.angle_gamma   90.00
#
_symmetry.space_group_name_H-M   'P 1'
#
loop_
_entity.id
_entity.type
_entity.pdbx_description
1 polymer ?
#
loop_
_entity_poly.entity_id
_entity_poly.type
_entity_poly.pdbx_seq_one_letter_code
_entity_poly.pdbx_strand_id
1 'polypeptide(L)'
;MSGPPAVITCAISGAIANREQCPAIPYTPREYAAEARRIVDEGGVQIHIHARRPDGTPSHEVDDFVAIRDAIVAEIGEAAIINFSTGTVGVALAKRIAYLEAGRP
;
A
#
# COMPACT_ATOMS: atom_id res chain seq x y z
N MET A 1 0.68 14.91 31.36
CA MET A 1 1.21 13.57 31.04
C MET A 1 0.64 13.19 29.69
N SER A 2 1.46 12.75 28.73
CA SER A 2 0.95 12.23 27.46
C SER A 2 0.30 10.87 27.69
N GLY A 3 -0.82 10.61 27.02
CA GLY A 3 -1.49 9.30 27.04
C GLY A 3 -0.66 8.20 26.36
N PRO A 4 -1.18 6.96 26.30
CA PRO A 4 -0.52 5.89 25.56
C PRO A 4 -0.33 6.27 24.08
N PRO A 5 0.71 5.76 23.39
CA PRO A 5 0.89 5.99 21.96
C PRO A 5 -0.33 5.54 21.15
N ALA A 6 -0.64 6.27 20.08
CA ALA A 6 -1.68 5.92 19.12
C ALA A 6 -1.03 5.43 17.81
N VAL A 7 -1.57 4.36 17.23
CA VAL A 7 -1.16 3.87 15.91
C VAL A 7 -1.98 4.58 14.85
N ILE A 8 -1.33 5.36 14.00
CA ILE A 8 -1.94 5.96 12.82
C ILE A 8 -1.61 5.08 11.62
N THR A 9 -2.66 4.49 11.04
CA THR A 9 -2.58 3.73 9.79
C THR A 9 -3.14 4.56 8.65
N CYS A 10 -2.42 4.64 7.52
CA CYS A 10 -2.94 5.26 6.30
C CYS A 10 -3.16 4.22 5.20
N ALA A 11 -4.39 4.16 4.66
CA ALA A 11 -4.73 3.35 3.51
C ALA A 11 -4.59 4.20 2.23
N ILE A 12 -3.42 4.12 1.59
CA ILE A 12 -2.99 5.13 0.61
C ILE A 12 -3.59 4.97 -0.80
N SER A 13 -4.22 3.84 -1.13
CA SER A 13 -4.75 3.59 -2.48
C SER A 13 -6.19 3.03 -2.52
N GLY A 14 -6.44 1.96 -1.77
CA GLY A 14 -7.68 1.18 -1.86
C GLY A 14 -7.93 0.57 -3.26
N ALA A 15 -9.08 -0.08 -3.44
CA ALA A 15 -9.49 -0.67 -4.73
C ALA A 15 -10.79 -0.08 -5.31
N ILE A 16 -11.51 0.77 -4.56
CA ILE A 16 -12.84 1.27 -4.93
C ILE A 16 -12.76 2.65 -5.59
N ALA A 17 -12.11 3.61 -4.95
CA ALA A 17 -11.99 4.98 -5.47
C ALA A 17 -11.07 5.05 -6.69
N ASN A 18 -11.21 6.08 -7.52
CA ASN A 18 -10.34 6.29 -8.69
C ASN A 18 -9.91 7.77 -8.86
N ARG A 19 -9.08 8.06 -9.86
CA ARG A 19 -8.54 9.41 -10.12
C ARG A 19 -9.56 10.43 -10.61
N GLU A 20 -10.73 9.99 -11.08
CA GLU A 20 -11.84 10.90 -11.36
C GLU A 20 -12.41 11.48 -10.05
N GLN A 21 -12.36 10.70 -8.96
CA GLN A 21 -12.81 11.13 -7.63
C GLN A 21 -11.69 11.80 -6.82
N CYS A 22 -10.45 11.32 -6.95
CA CYS A 22 -9.29 11.89 -6.28
C CYS A 22 -8.02 11.73 -7.15
N PRO A 23 -7.54 12.79 -7.82
CA PRO A 23 -6.38 12.73 -8.70
C PRO A 23 -5.08 12.28 -8.01
N ALA A 24 -5.01 12.39 -6.68
CA ALA A 24 -3.83 12.06 -5.88
C ALA A 24 -3.67 10.55 -5.60
N ILE A 25 -4.64 9.69 -5.96
CA ILE A 25 -4.52 8.25 -5.71
C ILE A 25 -3.29 7.69 -6.45
N PRO A 26 -2.34 7.03 -5.75
CA PRO A 26 -1.14 6.50 -6.36
C PRO A 26 -1.47 5.25 -7.19
N TYR A 27 -0.99 5.20 -8.43
CA TYR A 27 -1.16 4.06 -9.36
C TYR A 27 0.17 3.39 -9.71
N THR A 28 1.30 4.06 -9.45
CA THR A 28 2.64 3.55 -9.78
C THR A 28 3.51 3.41 -8.53
N PRO A 29 4.47 2.45 -8.46
CA PRO A 29 5.33 2.26 -7.28
C PRO A 29 6.00 3.54 -6.77
N ARG A 30 6.43 4.42 -7.68
CA ARG A 30 7.01 5.74 -7.34
C ARG A 30 6.02 6.64 -6.59
N GLU A 31 4.76 6.64 -6.98
CA GLU A 31 3.72 7.43 -6.29
C GLU A 31 3.39 6.81 -4.92
N TYR A 32 3.35 5.47 -4.81
CA TYR A 32 3.18 4.81 -3.51
C TYR A 32 4.31 5.15 -2.54
N ALA A 33 5.56 5.16 -3.02
CA ALA A 33 6.72 5.55 -2.23
C ALA A 33 6.62 7.01 -1.74
N ALA A 34 6.21 7.93 -2.63
CA ALA A 34 6.01 9.33 -2.26
C ALA A 34 4.91 9.50 -1.20
N GLU A 35 3.79 8.78 -1.30
CA GLU A 35 2.75 8.80 -0.28
C GLU A 35 3.20 8.15 1.03
N ALA A 36 4.05 7.11 0.97
CA ALA A 36 4.65 6.50 2.14
C ALA A 36 5.56 7.46 2.92
N ARG A 37 6.41 8.23 2.20
CA ARG A 37 7.21 9.32 2.79
C ARG A 37 6.31 10.33 3.49
N ARG A 38 5.25 10.80 2.81
CA ARG A 38 4.33 11.80 3.36
C ARG A 38 3.68 11.34 4.67
N ILE A 39 3.18 10.11 4.73
CA ILE A 39 2.53 9.64 5.96
C ILE A 39 3.54 9.42 7.10
N VAL A 40 4.77 8.97 6.80
CA VAL A 40 5.82 8.85 7.81
C VAL A 40 6.21 10.21 8.38
N ASP A 41 6.37 11.22 7.52
CA ASP A 41 6.71 12.59 7.94
C ASP A 41 5.61 13.22 8.83
N GLU A 42 4.35 12.80 8.66
CA GLU A 42 3.19 13.20 9.48
C GLU A 42 2.97 12.30 10.71
N GLY A 43 3.89 11.36 10.99
CA GLY A 43 3.86 10.51 12.19
C GLY A 43 3.02 9.23 12.08
N GLY A 44 2.60 8.85 10.88
CA GLY A 44 1.99 7.54 10.64
C GLY A 44 3.02 6.41 10.64
N VAL A 45 2.62 5.27 11.21
CA VAL A 45 3.53 4.14 11.50
C VAL A 45 3.11 2.85 10.81
N GLN A 46 1.98 2.86 10.10
CA GLN A 46 1.51 1.74 9.30
C GLN A 46 0.87 2.22 8.00
N ILE A 47 1.18 1.55 6.89
CA ILE A 47 0.71 1.87 5.56
C ILE A 47 -0.04 0.66 5.01
N HIS A 48 -1.33 0.82 4.74
CA HIS A 48 -2.13 -0.22 4.11
C HIS A 48 -2.19 -0.01 2.59
N ILE A 49 -1.89 -1.06 1.83
CA ILE A 49 -1.85 -0.99 0.37
C ILE A 49 -2.80 -1.98 -0.30
N HIS A 50 -3.40 -1.50 -1.39
CA HIS A 50 -3.86 -2.32 -2.51
C HIS A 50 -3.01 -1.98 -3.73
N ALA A 51 -2.65 -2.97 -4.55
CA ALA A 51 -1.95 -2.72 -5.81
C ALA A 51 -2.92 -2.27 -6.91
N ARG A 52 -2.40 -1.48 -7.85
CA ARG A 52 -3.10 -1.03 -9.05
C ARG A 52 -2.18 -1.13 -10.25
N ARG A 53 -2.77 -1.33 -11.43
CA ARG A 53 -2.06 -1.15 -12.71
C ARG A 53 -1.90 0.35 -13.01
N PRO A 54 -1.02 0.74 -13.96
CA PRO A 54 -0.85 2.14 -14.36
C PRO A 54 -2.13 2.83 -14.86
N ASP A 55 -3.11 2.06 -15.35
CA ASP A 55 -4.42 2.55 -15.77
C ASP A 55 -5.42 2.77 -14.60
N GLY A 56 -5.01 2.42 -13.38
CA GLY A 56 -5.81 2.55 -12.17
C GLY A 56 -6.65 1.33 -11.80
N THR A 57 -6.71 0.31 -12.67
CA THR A 57 -7.44 -0.92 -12.35
C THR A 57 -6.80 -1.65 -11.15
N PRO A 58 -7.60 -2.23 -10.22
CA PRO A 58 -7.04 -3.04 -9.15
C PRO A 58 -6.18 -4.18 -9.68
N SER A 59 -5.03 -4.40 -9.05
CA SER A 59 -4.14 -5.51 -9.35
C SER A 59 -4.03 -6.49 -8.19
N HIS A 60 -3.82 -7.75 -8.57
CA HIS A 60 -3.62 -8.88 -7.68
C HIS A 60 -2.42 -9.73 -8.14
N GLU A 61 -1.52 -9.13 -8.92
CA GLU A 61 -0.29 -9.78 -9.37
C GLU A 61 0.82 -9.62 -8.33
N VAL A 62 1.66 -10.64 -8.21
CA VAL A 62 2.80 -10.65 -7.27
C VAL A 62 3.75 -9.49 -7.56
N ASP A 63 4.08 -9.30 -8.83
CA ASP A 63 5.07 -8.30 -9.26
C ASP A 63 4.64 -6.88 -8.89
N ASP A 64 3.34 -6.57 -8.98
CA ASP A 64 2.83 -5.24 -8.63
C ASP A 64 2.96 -4.97 -7.12
N PHE A 65 2.62 -5.94 -6.27
CA PHE A 65 2.77 -5.81 -4.82
C PHE A 65 4.24 -5.72 -4.40
N VAL A 66 5.11 -6.56 -4.97
CA VAL A 66 6.55 -6.56 -4.67
C VAL A 66 7.19 -5.25 -5.12
N ALA A 67 6.89 -4.77 -6.33
CA ALA A 67 7.42 -3.50 -6.83
C ALA A 67 6.99 -2.31 -5.95
N ILE A 68 5.74 -2.27 -5.50
CA ILE A 68 5.27 -1.25 -4.56
C ILE A 68 6.01 -1.34 -3.23
N ARG A 69 6.14 -2.53 -2.65
CA ARG A 69 6.84 -2.74 -1.38
C ARG A 69 8.30 -2.32 -1.47
N ASP A 70 9.00 -2.74 -2.51
CA ASP A 70 10.40 -2.42 -2.72
C ASP A 70 10.61 -0.90 -2.89
N ALA A 71 9.71 -0.24 -3.61
CA ALA A 71 9.74 1.22 -3.76
C ALA A 71 9.50 1.95 -2.42
N ILE A 72 8.55 1.47 -1.61
CA ILE A 72 8.30 2.03 -0.27
C ILE A 72 9.52 1.82 0.63
N VAL A 73 10.05 0.60 0.71
CA VAL A 73 11.23 0.29 1.54
C VAL A 73 12.45 1.10 1.10
N ALA A 74 12.66 1.29 -0.20
CA ALA A 74 13.75 2.12 -0.70
C ALA A 74 13.62 3.59 -0.28
N GLU A 75 12.39 4.11 -0.15
CA GLU A 75 12.12 5.51 0.18
C GLU A 75 12.14 5.79 1.69
N ILE A 76 11.56 4.91 2.51
CA ILE A 76 11.38 5.15 3.96
C ILE A 76 12.12 4.16 4.87
N GLY A 77 12.79 3.15 4.32
CA GLY A 77 13.44 2.09 5.10
C GLY A 77 12.42 1.33 5.96
N GLU A 78 12.70 1.24 7.26
CA GLU A 78 11.86 0.55 8.26
C GLU A 78 10.97 1.51 9.07
N ALA A 79 10.78 2.75 8.60
CA ALA A 79 10.05 3.77 9.36
C ALA A 79 8.55 3.49 9.56
N ALA A 80 7.95 2.62 8.74
CA ALA A 80 6.54 2.21 8.88
C ALA A 80 6.33 0.74 8.48
N ILE A 81 5.33 0.11 9.10
CA ILE A 81 4.86 -1.23 8.76
C ILE A 81 4.08 -1.19 7.44
N ILE A 82 4.40 -2.08 6.49
CA ILE A 82 3.67 -2.19 5.22
C ILE A 82 2.66 -3.33 5.34
N ASN A 83 1.37 -3.01 5.24
CA ASN A 83 0.28 -3.97 5.37
C ASN A 83 -0.37 -4.23 4.01
N PHE A 84 -0.26 -5.46 3.51
CA PHE A 84 -0.88 -5.87 2.24
C PHE A 84 -2.34 -6.23 2.43
N SER A 85 -3.20 -5.72 1.55
CA SER A 85 -4.58 -6.16 1.51
C SER A 85 -4.74 -7.59 0.99
N THR A 86 -5.59 -8.37 1.65
CA THR A 86 -6.12 -9.66 1.16
C THR A 86 -7.63 -9.60 0.92
N GLY A 87 -8.23 -8.43 1.11
CA GLY A 87 -9.65 -8.17 0.91
C GLY A 87 -9.95 -7.86 -0.56
N THR A 88 -10.58 -8.81 -1.26
CA THR A 88 -10.96 -8.66 -2.68
C THR A 88 -12.23 -9.44 -2.96
N VAL A 89 -13.04 -9.02 -3.92
CA VAL A 89 -14.23 -9.75 -4.39
C VAL A 89 -13.90 -10.47 -5.70
N GLY A 90 -14.26 -11.76 -5.82
CA GLY A 90 -14.11 -12.52 -7.06
C GLY A 90 -12.70 -13.01 -7.40
N VAL A 91 -11.71 -12.83 -6.51
CA VAL A 91 -10.34 -13.32 -6.70
C VAL A 91 -10.10 -14.59 -5.88
N ALA A 92 -9.50 -15.60 -6.49
CA ALA A 92 -9.20 -16.86 -5.84
C ALA A 92 -8.29 -16.67 -4.60
N LEU A 93 -8.51 -17.48 -3.55
CA LEU A 93 -7.69 -17.45 -2.33
C LEU A 93 -6.20 -17.64 -2.63
N ALA A 94 -5.84 -18.63 -3.47
CA ALA A 94 -4.46 -18.90 -3.82
C ALA A 94 -3.76 -17.67 -4.44
N LYS A 95 -4.46 -16.90 -5.28
CA LYS A 95 -3.92 -15.68 -5.88
C LYS A 95 -3.64 -14.59 -4.84
N ARG A 96 -4.43 -14.54 -3.77
CA ARG A 96 -4.25 -13.60 -2.65
C ARG A 96 -3.13 -14.01 -1.70
N ILE A 97 -2.89 -15.31 -1.57
CA ILE A 97 -1.78 -15.85 -0.77
C ILE A 97 -0.45 -15.63 -1.49
N ALA A 98 -0.40 -15.78 -2.82
CA ALA A 98 0.84 -15.72 -3.59
C ALA A 98 1.67 -14.45 -3.36
N TYR A 99 1.04 -13.27 -3.29
CA TYR A 99 1.78 -12.03 -3.04
C TYR A 99 2.18 -11.83 -1.57
N LEU A 100 1.54 -12.52 -0.62
CA LEU A 100 2.01 -12.56 0.77
C LEU A 100 3.29 -13.40 0.89
N GLU A 101 3.30 -14.57 0.25
CA GLU A 101 4.45 -15.47 0.26
C GLU A 101 5.68 -14.84 -0.38
N ALA A 102 5.48 -14.14 -1.51
CA ALA A 102 6.56 -13.45 -2.22
C ALA A 102 6.99 -12.15 -1.54
N GLY A 103 6.04 -11.33 -1.09
CA GLY A 103 6.32 -10.00 -0.54
C GLY A 103 6.80 -10.02 0.90
N ARG A 104 6.40 -11.03 1.68
CA ARG A 104 6.65 -11.16 3.13
C ARG A 104 6.52 -9.82 3.88
N PRO A 105 5.38 -9.13 3.72
CA PRO A 105 5.14 -7.82 4.32
C PRO A 105 5.13 -7.89 5.86
#